data_AF-A0A9X3X0Q9-F1
#
_entry.id   AF-A0A9X3X0Q9-F1
#
_cell.length_a   1.000
_cell.length_b   1.000
_cell.length_c   1.000
_cell.angle_alpha   90.00
_cell.angle_beta   90.00
_cell.angle_gamma   90.00
#
_symmetry.space_group_name_H-M   'P 1'
#
loop_
_entity.id
_entity.type
_entity.pdbx_description
1 polymer ?
#
loop_
_entity_poly.entity_id
_entity_poly.type
_entity_poly.pdbx_seq_one_letter_code
_entity_poly.pdbx_strand_id
1 'polypeptide(L)'
;MKPKQQYFRAIAIGLGALTVAASAAFAGCVEAPSGLAPPPTGGGGTEDGGAGDGGPVIISGRDLFESMEADLMSACGLCHDVAGLADTPFLAGPDRYQSFASWPGVVATDPEHSLLLSYAMTGKGHSGTNLDSPALKNTLLPKVKAWLAQEAMNFTQPPPQAGPHIDPFVPIMGFNAIYLGALGPEFEGMAVTFQADLLAETTLELTNIELHPTSKTGVKIVHPLWVVHPLGKDPNPDPVDSFSNVDTIYQAGESGALGPGTLVLVNYSKDAKLSLAFELIQKYEPASPDAGDGGPTGGCKDVASFDANAKQQFGACLNCHGGGNGQAVAAVDMSGLNNDSAKACGQIRNRVNPNDPASSQIFITTNPGGNAAHPFKFGGQSGAFNNFRDSVSIWIAAEK
;
A
#
# COMPACT_ATOMS: atom_id res chain seq x y z
N MET A 1 17.68 -27.86 -48.71
CA MET A 1 18.10 -26.67 -47.93
C MET A 1 18.72 -27.17 -46.62
N LYS A 2 20.00 -26.89 -46.39
CA LYS A 2 20.75 -27.35 -45.20
C LYS A 2 20.61 -26.33 -44.06
N PRO A 3 20.51 -26.75 -42.78
CA PRO A 3 20.62 -25.84 -41.65
C PRO A 3 22.10 -25.55 -41.34
N LYS A 4 22.43 -24.28 -41.07
CA LYS A 4 23.75 -23.84 -40.61
C LYS A 4 23.83 -23.99 -39.08
N GLN A 5 24.75 -24.84 -38.63
CA GLN A 5 25.26 -24.86 -37.25
C GLN A 5 26.14 -23.63 -37.01
N GLN A 6 25.95 -22.95 -35.88
CA GLN A 6 26.92 -22.01 -35.33
C GLN A 6 27.55 -22.63 -34.07
N TYR A 7 28.87 -22.79 -34.14
CA TYR A 7 29.78 -23.11 -33.04
C TYR A 7 30.26 -21.82 -32.36
N PHE A 8 30.98 -21.99 -31.24
CA PHE A 8 31.81 -21.06 -30.44
C PHE A 8 31.17 -20.66 -29.10
N ARG A 9 31.84 -20.70 -27.94
CA ARG A 9 33.16 -21.24 -27.53
C ARG A 9 33.15 -21.23 -25.99
N ALA A 10 33.61 -22.30 -25.35
CA ALA A 10 33.88 -22.33 -23.91
C ALA A 10 35.15 -21.53 -23.60
N ILE A 11 35.14 -20.75 -22.51
CA ILE A 11 36.33 -20.20 -21.87
C ILE A 11 36.33 -20.66 -20.42
N ALA A 12 37.36 -21.43 -20.06
CA ALA A 12 37.72 -21.83 -18.72
C ALA A 12 39.02 -21.12 -18.33
N ILE A 13 38.98 -20.33 -17.26
CA ILE A 13 40.12 -19.79 -16.48
C ILE A 13 39.51 -19.50 -15.10
N GLY A 14 40.02 -19.87 -13.94
CA GLY A 14 41.25 -20.50 -13.50
C GLY A 14 41.32 -20.23 -11.98
N LEU A 15 41.58 -21.26 -11.18
CA LEU A 15 41.77 -21.14 -9.73
C LEU A 15 42.96 -20.21 -9.42
N GLY A 16 42.77 -19.29 -8.48
CA GLY A 16 43.84 -18.52 -7.84
C GLY A 16 43.49 -18.26 -6.38
N ALA A 17 44.04 -19.08 -5.49
CA ALA A 17 44.01 -18.86 -4.05
C ALA A 17 45.07 -17.81 -3.67
N LEU A 18 44.69 -16.83 -2.85
CA LEU A 18 45.63 -15.98 -2.14
C LEU A 18 45.09 -15.70 -0.72
N THR A 19 45.77 -16.25 0.27
CA THR A 19 45.63 -15.93 1.70
C THR A 19 46.66 -14.87 2.06
N VAL A 20 46.22 -13.73 2.61
CA VAL A 20 47.07 -12.84 3.42
C VAL A 20 46.27 -12.31 4.61
N ALA A 21 46.98 -12.21 5.73
CA ALA A 21 46.57 -12.10 7.11
C ALA A 21 45.91 -10.78 7.54
N ALA A 22 45.29 -10.87 8.72
CA ALA A 22 44.71 -9.81 9.52
C ALA A 22 45.68 -8.68 9.90
N SER A 23 45.13 -7.48 10.08
CA SER A 23 45.60 -6.46 11.04
C SER A 23 44.44 -5.54 11.41
N ALA A 24 44.19 -5.42 12.70
CA ALA A 24 43.19 -4.56 13.32
C ALA A 24 43.83 -3.24 13.79
N ALA A 25 43.03 -2.16 13.76
CA ALA A 25 43.12 -0.88 14.50
C ALA A 25 44.37 0.01 14.21
N PHE A 26 44.31 1.34 14.07
CA PHE A 26 43.53 2.39 14.72
C PHE A 26 43.50 3.68 13.86
N ALA A 27 42.62 4.60 14.26
CA ALA A 27 42.68 6.06 14.13
C ALA A 27 42.23 6.73 12.81
N GLY A 28 41.17 7.55 12.95
CA GLY A 28 40.76 8.54 11.96
C GLY A 28 39.33 9.01 12.19
N CYS A 29 39.08 9.74 13.28
CA CYS A 29 37.85 10.54 13.39
C CYS A 29 37.85 11.54 12.25
N VAL A 30 36.86 11.48 11.35
CA VAL A 30 36.58 12.56 10.43
C VAL A 30 35.41 13.34 11.02
N GLU A 31 35.69 14.61 11.33
CA GLU A 31 34.74 15.59 11.81
C GLU A 31 33.52 15.69 10.90
N ALA A 32 32.35 15.84 11.52
CA ALA A 32 31.13 16.25 10.85
C ALA A 32 31.36 17.61 10.17
N PRO A 33 30.89 17.83 8.92
CA PRO A 33 30.94 19.15 8.32
C PRO A 33 30.08 20.11 9.15
N SER A 34 30.75 21.04 9.81
CA SER A 34 30.13 22.21 10.43
C SER A 34 29.70 23.14 9.29
N GLY A 35 28.39 23.21 9.02
CA GLY A 35 27.92 23.92 7.83
C GLY A 35 26.42 24.23 7.80
N LEU A 36 25.79 24.47 8.95
CA LEU A 36 24.48 25.15 9.03
C LEU A 36 24.50 26.15 10.20
N ALA A 37 25.37 27.14 10.08
CA ALA A 37 25.23 28.38 10.83
C ALA A 37 24.96 29.50 9.81
N PRO A 38 23.85 30.25 9.92
CA PRO A 38 23.58 31.36 9.03
C PRO A 38 24.66 32.44 9.21
N PRO A 39 25.06 33.14 8.14
CA PRO A 39 26.10 34.15 8.24
C PRO A 39 25.61 35.33 9.09
N PRO A 40 26.50 36.01 9.84
CA PRO A 40 26.17 37.29 10.46
C PRO A 40 26.02 38.34 9.36
N THR A 41 24.80 38.78 9.11
CA THR A 41 24.51 39.93 8.25
C THR A 41 24.73 41.21 9.02
N GLY A 42 25.89 41.84 8.79
CA GLY A 42 26.19 43.20 9.21
C GLY A 42 26.62 44.05 8.02
N GLY A 43 25.79 45.03 7.65
CA GLY A 43 26.26 46.32 7.15
C GLY A 43 26.08 46.66 5.66
N GLY A 44 24.99 47.37 5.36
CA GLY A 44 25.04 48.64 4.60
C GLY A 44 24.84 48.60 3.08
N GLY A 45 23.68 49.08 2.63
CA GLY A 45 23.44 49.45 1.23
C GLY A 45 21.96 49.54 0.91
N THR A 46 21.41 50.74 1.02
CA THR A 46 20.04 51.14 0.64
C THR A 46 19.74 50.88 -0.83
N GLU A 47 18.60 50.27 -1.15
CA GLU A 47 17.65 50.72 -2.19
C GLU A 47 16.38 49.84 -2.20
N ASP A 48 15.23 50.49 -2.39
CA ASP A 48 13.86 50.01 -2.28
C ASP A 48 13.52 48.80 -3.17
N GLY A 49 12.70 47.88 -2.64
CA GLY A 49 11.97 46.93 -3.48
C GLY A 49 11.31 45.75 -2.76
N GLY A 50 10.02 45.90 -2.42
CA GLY A 50 9.04 44.81 -2.33
C GLY A 50 9.24 43.76 -1.23
N ALA A 51 8.46 43.87 -0.16
CA ALA A 51 8.28 42.80 0.82
C ALA A 51 7.63 41.58 0.14
N GLY A 52 8.44 40.60 -0.26
CA GLY A 52 8.02 39.24 -0.52
C GLY A 52 7.84 38.52 0.81
N ASP A 53 6.64 38.03 1.05
CA ASP A 53 6.25 37.28 2.24
C ASP A 53 7.11 36.01 2.34
N GLY A 54 8.12 36.05 3.21
CA GLY A 54 8.98 34.92 3.53
C GLY A 54 8.24 33.94 4.43
N GLY A 55 7.21 33.29 3.88
CA GLY A 55 6.56 32.17 4.53
C GLY A 55 7.59 31.08 4.89
N PRO A 56 7.33 30.26 5.92
CA PRO A 56 8.21 29.16 6.27
C PRO A 56 8.44 28.28 5.02
N VAL A 57 9.71 27.95 4.73
CA VAL A 57 10.06 26.99 3.69
C VAL A 57 9.45 25.65 4.09
N ILE A 58 8.38 25.24 3.41
CA ILE A 58 7.79 23.92 3.61
C ILE A 58 8.69 22.93 2.87
N ILE A 59 9.50 22.20 3.63
CA ILE A 59 10.32 21.09 3.10
C ILE A 59 9.38 19.91 2.82
N SER A 60 9.43 19.34 1.62
CA SER A 60 8.55 18.22 1.31
C SER A 60 8.99 16.95 2.03
N GLY A 61 8.04 16.05 2.30
CA GLY A 61 8.36 14.73 2.83
C GLY A 61 9.29 13.96 1.88
N ARG A 62 9.17 14.17 0.57
CA ARG A 62 10.10 13.61 -0.41
C ARG A 62 11.53 14.12 -0.23
N ASP A 63 11.74 15.43 -0.07
CA ASP A 63 13.09 15.98 0.14
C ASP A 63 13.73 15.43 1.42
N LEU A 64 12.95 15.29 2.49
CA LEU A 64 13.41 14.67 3.73
C LEU A 64 13.76 13.19 3.53
N PHE A 65 12.94 12.44 2.78
CA PHE A 65 13.22 11.05 2.45
C PHE A 65 14.51 10.90 1.63
N GLU A 66 14.69 11.70 0.59
CA GLU A 66 15.88 11.67 -0.26
C GLU A 66 17.16 11.92 0.56
N SER A 67 17.09 12.77 1.59
CA SER A 67 18.20 13.03 2.52
C SER A 67 18.57 11.85 3.45
N MET A 68 17.68 10.87 3.59
CA MET A 68 17.87 9.68 4.43
C MET A 68 17.88 8.36 3.64
N GLU A 69 17.60 8.38 2.33
CA GLU A 69 17.44 7.17 1.51
C GLU A 69 18.67 6.28 1.55
N ALA A 70 19.88 6.86 1.42
CA ALA A 70 21.12 6.08 1.46
C ALA A 70 21.32 5.36 2.82
N ASP A 71 20.99 6.04 3.93
CA ASP A 71 21.07 5.47 5.27
C ASP A 71 20.01 4.37 5.46
N LEU A 72 18.78 4.58 4.96
CA LEU A 72 17.71 3.58 4.95
C LEU A 72 18.11 2.35 4.15
N MET A 73 18.65 2.52 2.94
CA MET A 73 19.08 1.40 2.10
C MET A 73 20.24 0.64 2.73
N SER A 74 21.19 1.32 3.37
CA SER A 74 22.28 0.68 4.10
C SER A 74 21.79 -0.13 5.31
N ALA A 75 20.77 0.35 6.02
CA ALA A 75 20.26 -0.29 7.24
C ALA A 75 19.23 -1.39 6.97
N CYS A 76 18.36 -1.19 5.97
CA CYS A 76 17.11 -1.93 5.78
C CYS A 76 17.01 -2.57 4.38
N GLY A 77 17.73 -2.06 3.38
CA GLY A 77 17.57 -2.45 1.97
C GLY A 77 17.83 -3.93 1.69
N LEU A 78 18.77 -4.55 2.39
CA LEU A 78 19.04 -5.99 2.23
C LEU A 78 17.78 -6.87 2.47
N CYS A 79 16.91 -6.42 3.37
CA CYS A 79 15.69 -7.15 3.71
C CYS A 79 14.47 -6.62 2.95
N HIS A 80 14.35 -5.30 2.80
CA HIS A 80 13.12 -4.63 2.38
C HIS A 80 13.18 -4.02 0.96
N ASP A 81 14.21 -4.29 0.17
CA ASP A 81 14.18 -4.04 -1.28
C ASP A 81 13.44 -5.17 -2.02
N VAL A 82 13.19 -4.99 -3.32
CA VAL A 82 12.67 -6.05 -4.19
C VAL A 82 13.61 -7.25 -4.16
N ALA A 83 13.05 -8.44 -3.96
CA ALA A 83 13.80 -9.69 -3.75
C ALA A 83 14.75 -9.67 -2.54
N GLY A 84 14.53 -8.75 -1.59
CA GLY A 84 15.13 -8.80 -0.27
C GLY A 84 14.67 -10.02 0.52
N LEU A 85 15.31 -10.23 1.68
CA LEU A 85 15.03 -11.39 2.53
C LEU A 85 13.64 -11.37 3.18
N ALA A 86 13.00 -10.21 3.28
CA ALA A 86 11.69 -10.07 3.91
C ALA A 86 10.55 -10.09 2.88
N ASP A 87 9.38 -10.53 3.33
CA ASP A 87 8.13 -10.51 2.54
C ASP A 87 7.53 -9.09 2.36
N THR A 88 8.24 -8.06 2.83
CA THR A 88 7.77 -6.67 2.93
C THR A 88 8.71 -5.71 2.18
N PRO A 89 8.66 -5.68 0.83
CA PRO A 89 9.58 -4.88 0.03
C PRO A 89 9.20 -3.38 0.00
N PHE A 90 9.04 -2.76 1.16
CA PHE A 90 8.58 -1.37 1.28
C PHE A 90 9.62 -0.33 0.82
N LEU A 91 10.85 -0.74 0.54
CA LEU A 91 11.87 0.13 -0.05
C LEU A 91 11.98 -0.06 -1.56
N ALA A 92 11.07 -0.78 -2.23
CA ALA A 92 11.17 -1.08 -3.66
C ALA A 92 11.42 0.14 -4.57
N GLY A 93 12.26 -0.03 -5.59
CA GLY A 93 12.49 0.99 -6.63
C GLY A 93 11.52 0.87 -7.81
N PRO A 94 11.54 1.82 -8.77
CA PRO A 94 12.48 2.93 -8.88
C PRO A 94 12.13 4.18 -8.05
N ASP A 95 10.87 4.35 -7.63
CA ASP A 95 10.46 5.45 -6.73
C ASP A 95 10.35 4.95 -5.28
N ARG A 96 11.49 4.89 -4.58
CA ARG A 96 11.55 4.34 -3.22
C ARG A 96 10.75 5.16 -2.22
N TYR A 97 10.63 6.48 -2.43
CA TYR A 97 9.75 7.31 -1.60
C TYR A 97 8.30 6.83 -1.73
N GLN A 98 7.82 6.59 -2.95
CA GLN A 98 6.46 6.13 -3.18
C GLN A 98 6.21 4.77 -2.49
N SER A 99 7.11 3.80 -2.66
CA SER A 99 6.95 2.48 -2.03
C SER A 99 7.04 2.55 -0.50
N PHE A 100 7.87 3.46 0.03
CA PHE A 100 8.04 3.66 1.47
C PHE A 100 6.85 4.35 2.12
N ALA A 101 6.45 5.50 1.57
CA ALA A 101 5.37 6.33 2.10
C ALA A 101 4.00 5.64 2.00
N SER A 102 3.76 4.90 0.90
CA SER A 102 2.48 4.22 0.68
C SER A 102 2.35 2.87 1.38
N TRP A 103 3.41 2.42 2.07
CA TRP A 103 3.34 1.17 2.81
C TRP A 103 2.39 1.28 4.01
N PRO A 104 1.45 0.33 4.20
CA PRO A 104 0.45 0.42 5.26
C PRO A 104 1.09 0.60 6.63
N GLY A 105 0.64 1.62 7.35
CA GLY A 105 1.09 1.92 8.71
C GLY A 105 2.48 2.55 8.83
N VAL A 106 3.22 2.78 7.73
CA VAL A 106 4.47 3.56 7.80
C VAL A 106 4.16 5.03 8.07
N VAL A 107 3.31 5.63 7.24
CA VAL A 107 2.80 6.99 7.45
C VAL A 107 1.45 6.91 8.14
N ALA A 108 1.24 7.76 9.16
CA ALA A 108 -0.01 7.86 9.91
C ALA A 108 -0.25 9.31 10.35
N THR A 109 -1.50 9.64 10.69
CA THR A 109 -1.90 10.95 11.22
C THR A 109 -1.13 11.32 12.50
N ASP A 110 -0.85 10.32 13.35
CA ASP A 110 0.07 10.45 14.48
C ASP A 110 1.40 9.75 14.14
N PRO A 111 2.51 10.49 13.98
CA PRO A 111 3.83 9.92 13.69
C PRO A 111 4.27 8.81 14.65
N GLU A 112 3.91 8.89 15.93
CA GLU A 112 4.38 7.92 16.93
C GLU A 112 3.68 6.54 16.80
N HIS A 113 2.56 6.48 16.07
CA HIS A 113 1.89 5.23 15.71
C HIS A 113 2.47 4.54 14.46
N SER A 114 3.48 5.13 13.82
CA SER A 114 4.16 4.51 12.67
C SER A 114 4.70 3.11 13.00
N LEU A 115 4.60 2.17 12.06
CA LEU A 115 5.24 0.85 12.15
C LEU A 115 6.77 0.96 12.30
N LEU A 116 7.39 2.01 11.77
CA LEU A 116 8.82 2.24 11.96
C LEU A 116 9.15 2.45 13.45
N LEU A 117 8.28 3.14 14.19
CA LEU A 117 8.49 3.46 15.61
C LEU A 117 7.85 2.42 16.55
N SER A 118 6.89 1.63 16.08
CA SER A 118 6.19 0.62 16.89
C SER A 118 6.72 -0.80 16.68
N TYR A 119 7.37 -1.11 15.56
CA TYR A 119 7.93 -2.42 15.22
C TYR A 119 9.46 -2.43 15.05
N ALA A 120 10.04 -1.45 14.34
CA ALA A 120 11.48 -1.42 14.03
C ALA A 120 12.37 -0.88 15.18
N MET A 121 11.95 -1.11 16.42
CA MET A 121 12.61 -0.68 17.66
C MET A 121 12.99 -1.90 18.50
N THR A 122 13.99 -1.73 19.37
CA THR A 122 14.48 -2.82 20.21
C THR A 122 13.37 -3.38 21.11
N GLY A 123 13.20 -4.71 21.08
CA GLY A 123 12.19 -5.42 21.86
C GLY A 123 10.77 -5.40 21.25
N LYS A 124 10.59 -4.91 20.01
CA LYS A 124 9.28 -4.82 19.36
C LYS A 124 9.03 -5.84 18.25
N GLY A 125 9.91 -6.83 18.10
CA GLY A 125 9.69 -7.99 17.22
C GLY A 125 10.37 -7.91 15.86
N HIS A 126 11.04 -6.80 15.53
CA HIS A 126 11.93 -6.72 14.38
C HIS A 126 13.27 -7.40 14.69
N SER A 127 13.69 -8.30 13.80
CA SER A 127 14.93 -9.10 13.93
C SER A 127 16.14 -8.48 13.21
N GLY A 128 15.93 -7.47 12.36
CA GLY A 128 16.98 -6.74 11.67
C GLY A 128 17.61 -5.64 12.53
N THR A 129 18.34 -4.73 11.87
CA THR A 129 18.90 -3.55 12.55
C THR A 129 17.77 -2.62 12.99
N ASN A 130 17.62 -2.43 14.30
CA ASN A 130 16.60 -1.54 14.85
C ASN A 130 17.02 -0.06 14.78
N LEU A 131 16.05 0.84 14.59
CA LEU A 131 16.27 2.28 14.47
C LEU A 131 16.87 2.90 15.74
N ASP A 132 16.55 2.35 16.91
CA ASP A 132 17.10 2.77 18.21
C ASP A 132 18.44 2.09 18.58
N SER A 133 19.00 1.29 17.67
CA SER A 133 20.33 0.70 17.89
C SER A 133 21.40 1.79 18.04
N PRO A 134 22.52 1.50 18.73
CA PRO A 134 23.61 2.46 18.88
C PRO A 134 24.13 3.05 17.56
N ALA A 135 24.03 2.31 16.46
CA ALA A 135 24.46 2.75 15.13
C ALA A 135 23.51 3.77 14.47
N LEU A 136 22.21 3.71 14.77
CA LEU A 136 21.17 4.47 14.05
C LEU A 136 20.47 5.55 14.90
N LYS A 137 20.47 5.39 16.23
CA LYS A 137 19.68 6.25 17.14
C LYS A 137 20.00 7.75 17.06
N ASN A 138 21.23 8.09 16.69
CA ASN A 138 21.72 9.48 16.61
C ASN A 138 21.95 9.93 15.15
N THR A 139 21.63 9.08 14.16
CA THR A 139 21.89 9.33 12.73
C THR A 139 20.59 9.22 11.94
N LEU A 140 20.08 8.01 11.73
CA LEU A 140 18.90 7.75 10.91
C LEU A 140 17.59 7.99 11.68
N LEU A 141 17.49 7.57 12.95
CA LEU A 141 16.24 7.69 13.71
C LEU A 141 15.71 9.15 13.80
N PRO A 142 16.54 10.18 14.05
CA PRO A 142 16.07 11.57 14.03
C PRO A 142 15.54 12.00 12.67
N LYS A 143 16.17 11.56 11.56
CA LYS A 143 15.71 11.85 10.20
C LYS A 143 14.36 11.19 9.91
N VAL A 144 14.19 9.93 10.31
CA VAL A 144 12.91 9.21 10.20
C VAL A 144 11.81 9.91 10.98
N LYS A 145 12.07 10.35 12.23
CA LYS A 145 11.09 11.09 13.03
C LYS A 145 10.71 12.43 12.39
N ALA A 146 11.69 13.17 11.86
CA ALA A 146 11.42 14.43 11.15
C ALA A 146 10.59 14.20 9.88
N TRP A 147 10.91 13.17 9.10
CA TRP A 147 10.14 12.77 7.92
C TRP A 147 8.70 12.39 8.28
N LEU A 148 8.49 11.53 9.28
CA LEU A 148 7.15 11.14 9.73
C LEU A 148 6.32 12.34 10.21
N ALA A 149 6.94 13.26 10.95
CA ALA A 149 6.27 14.50 11.39
C ALA A 149 5.85 15.37 10.19
N GLN A 150 6.68 15.45 9.16
CA GLN A 150 6.36 16.18 7.93
C GLN A 150 5.24 15.51 7.14
N GLU A 151 5.26 14.19 7.00
CA GLU A 151 4.18 13.45 6.31
C GLU A 151 2.84 13.60 7.03
N ALA A 152 2.83 13.55 8.37
CA ALA A 152 1.62 13.71 9.18
C ALA A 152 0.96 15.09 9.00
N MET A 153 1.71 16.14 8.64
CA MET A 153 1.13 17.45 8.33
C MET A 153 0.17 17.42 7.14
N ASN A 154 0.27 16.42 6.26
CA ASN A 154 -0.64 16.26 5.12
C ASN A 154 -1.95 15.54 5.46
N PHE A 155 -2.10 15.05 6.69
CA PHE A 155 -3.31 14.38 7.17
C PHE A 155 -4.23 15.38 7.87
N THR A 156 -4.48 16.51 7.20
CA THR A 156 -5.54 17.43 7.61
C THR A 156 -6.87 16.74 7.37
N GLN A 157 -7.68 16.60 8.42
CA GLN A 157 -9.00 15.99 8.32
C GLN A 157 -9.86 16.75 7.29
N PRO A 158 -10.67 16.07 6.45
CA PRO A 158 -11.62 16.76 5.60
C PRO A 158 -12.54 17.64 6.45
N PRO A 159 -13.12 18.72 5.88
CA PRO A 159 -14.02 19.59 6.61
C PRO A 159 -15.12 18.77 7.32
N PRO A 160 -15.48 19.06 8.59
CA PRO A 160 -16.45 18.28 9.37
C PRO A 160 -17.83 18.10 8.71
N GLN A 161 -18.12 18.86 7.66
CA GLN A 161 -19.36 18.79 6.87
C GLN A 161 -19.36 17.68 5.82
N ALA A 162 -18.26 16.94 5.63
CA ALA A 162 -18.10 15.93 4.58
C ALA A 162 -18.76 14.56 4.90
N GLY A 163 -19.47 14.41 6.02
CA GLY A 163 -20.08 13.15 6.42
C GLY A 163 -19.07 12.07 6.85
N PRO A 164 -19.47 10.78 6.86
CA PRO A 164 -18.54 9.67 7.07
C PRO A 164 -17.41 9.71 6.04
N HIS A 165 -16.18 9.44 6.47
CA HIS A 165 -15.03 9.52 5.59
C HIS A 165 -13.92 8.55 6.01
N ILE A 166 -13.10 8.18 5.03
CA ILE A 166 -11.83 7.54 5.24
C ILE A 166 -10.79 8.64 5.44
N ASP A 167 -9.97 8.51 6.49
CA ASP A 167 -8.84 9.40 6.74
C ASP A 167 -7.93 9.52 5.50
N PRO A 168 -7.20 10.64 5.36
CA PRO A 168 -6.23 10.79 4.30
C PRO A 168 -5.26 9.59 4.25
N PHE A 169 -4.83 9.21 3.04
CA PHE A 169 -3.87 8.14 2.81
C PHE A 169 -2.95 8.49 1.63
N VAL A 170 -1.78 7.87 1.59
CA VAL A 170 -0.84 8.01 0.46
C VAL A 170 -1.32 7.10 -0.67
N PRO A 171 -1.74 7.63 -1.84
CA PRO A 171 -2.12 6.78 -2.95
C PRO A 171 -0.91 6.01 -3.49
N ILE A 172 -1.14 4.75 -3.84
CA ILE A 172 -0.17 3.90 -4.51
C ILE A 172 -0.26 4.19 -6.01
N MET A 173 0.86 4.42 -6.69
CA MET A 173 0.84 4.45 -8.15
C MET A 173 0.72 3.01 -8.65
N GLY A 174 -0.39 2.72 -9.32
CA GLY A 174 -0.92 1.38 -9.56
C GLY A 174 -2.08 1.02 -8.63
N PHE A 175 -2.14 -0.23 -8.17
CA PHE A 175 -3.33 -0.76 -7.51
C PHE A 175 -3.45 -0.32 -6.05
N ASN A 176 -4.64 0.18 -5.70
CA ASN A 176 -5.03 0.61 -4.37
C ASN A 176 -6.23 -0.20 -3.86
N ALA A 177 -6.27 -0.40 -2.55
CA ALA A 177 -7.43 -0.91 -1.84
C ALA A 177 -7.62 -0.13 -0.54
N ILE A 178 -8.70 0.63 -0.46
CA ILE A 178 -9.15 1.33 0.74
C ILE A 178 -10.12 0.44 1.48
N TYR A 179 -9.79 0.03 2.70
CA TYR A 179 -10.70 -0.76 3.53
C TYR A 179 -11.64 0.16 4.30
N LEU A 180 -12.93 -0.17 4.28
CA LEU A 180 -13.99 0.67 4.84
C LEU A 180 -14.22 0.45 6.34
N GLY A 181 -13.53 -0.50 6.97
CA GLY A 181 -13.67 -0.79 8.41
C GLY A 181 -13.35 0.40 9.32
N ALA A 182 -12.58 1.39 8.84
CA ALA A 182 -12.36 2.64 9.57
C ALA A 182 -13.66 3.44 9.82
N LEU A 183 -14.71 3.19 9.03
CA LEU A 183 -16.02 3.83 9.18
C LEU A 183 -16.88 3.16 10.26
N GLY A 184 -16.54 1.95 10.69
CA GLY A 184 -17.28 1.20 11.71
C GLY A 184 -17.21 -0.32 11.51
N PRO A 185 -17.47 -1.11 12.58
CA PRO A 185 -17.45 -2.58 12.52
C PRO A 185 -18.38 -3.18 11.45
N GLU A 186 -19.46 -2.50 11.10
CA GLU A 186 -20.42 -2.93 10.08
C GLU A 186 -19.85 -2.90 8.64
N PHE A 187 -18.75 -2.17 8.41
CA PHE A 187 -18.06 -2.06 7.13
C PHE A 187 -16.79 -2.92 7.07
N GLU A 188 -16.51 -3.72 8.11
CA GLU A 188 -15.38 -4.64 8.12
C GLU A 188 -15.43 -5.59 6.92
N GLY A 189 -14.32 -5.65 6.20
CA GLY A 189 -14.15 -6.45 4.99
C GLY A 189 -14.70 -5.88 3.70
N MET A 190 -15.35 -4.73 3.78
CA MET A 190 -15.68 -3.96 2.59
C MET A 190 -14.48 -3.13 2.14
N ALA A 191 -14.37 -2.90 0.84
CA ALA A 191 -13.29 -2.07 0.29
C ALA A 191 -13.72 -1.30 -0.95
N VAL A 192 -13.04 -0.17 -1.20
CA VAL A 192 -12.99 0.49 -2.51
C VAL A 192 -11.62 0.20 -3.13
N THR A 193 -11.58 -0.30 -4.37
CA THR A 193 -10.33 -0.53 -5.10
C THR A 193 -10.25 0.35 -6.33
N PHE A 194 -9.04 0.68 -6.76
CA PHE A 194 -8.80 1.44 -8.00
C PHE A 194 -7.35 1.30 -8.44
N GLN A 195 -7.07 1.64 -9.70
CA GLN A 195 -5.73 1.92 -10.21
C GLN A 195 -5.50 3.43 -10.18
N ALA A 196 -4.31 3.89 -9.82
CA ALA A 196 -3.94 5.29 -9.86
C ALA A 196 -2.70 5.52 -10.73
N ASP A 197 -2.79 6.46 -11.66
CA ASP A 197 -1.72 6.79 -12.59
C ASP A 197 -1.54 8.31 -12.67
N LEU A 198 -0.29 8.79 -12.64
CA LEU A 198 0.01 10.20 -12.88
C LEU A 198 -0.04 10.48 -14.38
N LEU A 199 -0.97 11.34 -14.80
CA LEU A 199 -0.98 11.89 -16.16
C LEU A 199 -0.02 13.06 -16.29
N ALA A 200 0.17 13.82 -15.21
CA ALA A 200 1.12 14.92 -15.08
C ALA A 200 1.45 15.14 -13.59
N GLU A 201 2.44 15.99 -13.27
CA GLU A 201 2.76 16.34 -11.88
C GLU A 201 1.60 16.96 -11.09
N THR A 202 0.60 17.49 -11.81
CA THR A 202 -0.59 18.13 -11.25
C THR A 202 -1.88 17.38 -11.60
N THR A 203 -1.81 16.14 -12.06
CA THR A 203 -3.00 15.41 -12.51
C THR A 203 -2.89 13.93 -12.24
N LEU A 204 -3.82 13.42 -11.45
CA LEU A 204 -3.93 12.00 -11.13
C LEU A 204 -5.19 11.43 -11.79
N GLU A 205 -5.03 10.32 -12.50
CA GLU A 205 -6.14 9.52 -13.00
C GLU A 205 -6.36 8.33 -12.07
N LEU A 206 -7.63 8.08 -11.72
CA LEU A 206 -8.06 6.85 -11.08
C LEU A 206 -8.93 6.06 -12.06
N THR A 207 -8.65 4.77 -12.25
CA THR A 207 -9.45 3.87 -13.09
C THR A 207 -9.85 2.61 -12.36
N ASN A 208 -10.83 1.87 -12.89
CA ASN A 208 -11.36 0.64 -12.30
C ASN A 208 -11.76 0.84 -10.82
N ILE A 209 -12.42 1.98 -10.55
CA ILE A 209 -12.90 2.29 -9.21
C ILE A 209 -14.08 1.38 -8.93
N GLU A 210 -13.92 0.44 -8.01
CA GLU A 210 -14.91 -0.58 -7.68
C GLU A 210 -15.17 -0.61 -6.18
N LEU A 211 -16.43 -0.89 -5.82
CA LEU A 211 -16.83 -1.20 -4.45
C LEU A 211 -16.97 -2.71 -4.29
N HIS A 212 -16.48 -3.21 -3.15
CA HIS A 212 -16.48 -4.62 -2.80
C HIS A 212 -17.20 -4.80 -1.45
N PRO A 213 -18.49 -5.18 -1.45
CA PRO A 213 -19.21 -5.60 -0.26
C PRO A 213 -18.68 -6.94 0.28
N THR A 214 -19.19 -7.37 1.44
CA THR A 214 -18.92 -8.74 1.92
C THR A 214 -19.94 -9.72 1.33
N SER A 215 -19.69 -11.02 1.45
CA SER A 215 -20.64 -12.05 0.99
C SER A 215 -21.96 -12.08 1.79
N LYS A 216 -22.05 -11.34 2.90
CA LYS A 216 -23.21 -11.36 3.80
C LYS A 216 -23.94 -10.01 3.85
N THR A 217 -23.22 -8.93 3.56
CA THR A 217 -23.68 -7.58 3.82
C THR A 217 -23.44 -6.73 2.58
N GLY A 218 -24.51 -6.14 2.06
CA GLY A 218 -24.44 -5.11 1.02
C GLY A 218 -24.16 -3.73 1.61
N VAL A 219 -24.02 -2.74 0.74
CA VAL A 219 -23.77 -1.36 1.14
C VAL A 219 -24.47 -0.39 0.19
N LYS A 220 -25.10 0.64 0.77
CA LYS A 220 -25.59 1.79 0.02
C LYS A 220 -24.57 2.92 0.14
N ILE A 221 -24.21 3.51 -1.00
CA ILE A 221 -23.35 4.69 -1.08
C ILE A 221 -24.10 5.82 -1.77
N VAL A 222 -24.02 7.02 -1.20
CA VAL A 222 -24.50 8.26 -1.78
C VAL A 222 -23.37 9.28 -1.81
N HIS A 223 -23.20 9.92 -2.96
CA HIS A 223 -22.28 11.04 -3.17
C HIS A 223 -20.89 10.82 -2.55
N PRO A 224 -20.12 9.84 -3.03
CA PRO A 224 -18.72 9.73 -2.63
C PRO A 224 -17.93 10.91 -3.19
N LEU A 225 -17.12 11.56 -2.37
CA LEU A 225 -16.31 12.71 -2.75
C LEU A 225 -14.83 12.42 -2.49
N TRP A 226 -14.03 12.47 -3.55
CA TRP A 226 -12.58 12.38 -3.44
C TRP A 226 -12.01 13.73 -3.06
N VAL A 227 -11.06 13.75 -2.12
CA VAL A 227 -10.42 14.98 -1.65
C VAL A 227 -8.91 14.84 -1.75
N VAL A 228 -8.27 15.82 -2.38
CA VAL A 228 -6.81 15.94 -2.44
C VAL A 228 -6.36 16.73 -1.21
N HIS A 229 -5.30 16.27 -0.56
CA HIS A 229 -4.64 16.96 0.55
C HIS A 229 -3.21 17.36 0.11
N PRO A 230 -3.05 18.54 -0.53
CA PRO A 230 -1.74 19.01 -0.92
C PRO A 230 -0.93 19.44 0.31
N LEU A 231 0.39 19.29 0.21
CA LEU A 231 1.27 19.65 1.31
C LEU A 231 1.15 21.12 1.70
N GLY A 232 0.88 21.35 3.00
CA GLY A 232 0.79 22.69 3.59
C GLY A 232 -0.38 23.53 3.09
N LYS A 233 -1.38 22.92 2.45
CA LYS A 233 -2.58 23.59 1.94
C LYS A 233 -3.83 22.96 2.53
N ASP A 234 -4.93 23.69 2.44
CA ASP A 234 -6.24 23.18 2.82
C ASP A 234 -6.66 22.00 1.92
N PRO A 235 -7.45 21.05 2.45
CA PRO A 235 -8.06 20.00 1.66
C PRO A 235 -8.83 20.57 0.45
N ASN A 236 -8.60 19.98 -0.72
CA ASN A 236 -9.15 20.43 -1.99
C ASN A 236 -9.99 19.30 -2.62
N PRO A 237 -11.33 19.36 -2.52
CA PRO A 237 -12.21 18.32 -3.07
C PRO A 237 -12.12 18.24 -4.59
N ASP A 238 -12.55 17.12 -5.17
CA ASP A 238 -12.74 16.98 -6.62
C ASP A 238 -13.52 18.20 -7.16
N PRO A 239 -12.90 19.07 -7.99
CA PRO A 239 -13.53 20.33 -8.42
C PRO A 239 -14.77 20.12 -9.28
N VAL A 240 -14.89 18.96 -9.93
CA VAL A 240 -16.04 18.62 -10.78
C VAL A 240 -17.15 17.95 -9.97
N ASP A 241 -16.81 17.43 -8.80
CA ASP A 241 -17.70 16.58 -8.00
C ASP A 241 -18.27 15.43 -8.84
N SER A 242 -17.35 14.64 -9.41
CA SER A 242 -17.59 13.68 -10.49
C SER A 242 -18.55 12.54 -10.12
N PHE A 243 -18.86 12.40 -8.83
CA PHE A 243 -19.69 11.34 -8.27
C PHE A 243 -20.92 11.90 -7.52
N SER A 244 -21.23 13.19 -7.68
CA SER A 244 -22.38 13.88 -7.06
C SER A 244 -23.74 13.24 -7.31
N ASN A 245 -23.89 12.48 -8.39
CA ASN A 245 -25.13 11.80 -8.75
C ASN A 245 -25.19 10.33 -8.34
N VAL A 246 -24.18 9.82 -7.63
CA VAL A 246 -24.16 8.43 -7.16
C VAL A 246 -25.16 8.27 -6.01
N ASP A 247 -26.14 7.42 -6.21
CA ASP A 247 -26.97 6.78 -5.17
C ASP A 247 -27.14 5.32 -5.61
N THR A 248 -26.27 4.46 -5.09
CA THR A 248 -26.18 3.07 -5.53
C THR A 248 -26.18 2.12 -4.36
N ILE A 249 -26.89 1.00 -4.52
CA ILE A 249 -26.86 -0.14 -3.61
C ILE A 249 -26.06 -1.26 -4.28
N TYR A 250 -25.06 -1.76 -3.56
CA TYR A 250 -24.32 -2.97 -3.91
C TYR A 250 -24.81 -4.09 -3.01
N GLN A 251 -25.32 -5.17 -3.60
CA GLN A 251 -25.83 -6.30 -2.83
C GLN A 251 -24.68 -7.08 -2.17
N ALA A 252 -25.03 -7.91 -1.19
CA ALA A 252 -24.07 -8.83 -0.58
C ALA A 252 -23.43 -9.73 -1.66
N GLY A 253 -22.09 -9.79 -1.67
CA GLY A 253 -21.30 -10.57 -2.62
C GLY A 253 -21.28 -10.05 -4.05
N GLU A 254 -21.83 -8.86 -4.31
CA GLU A 254 -21.87 -8.23 -5.63
C GLU A 254 -20.96 -7.00 -5.67
N SER A 255 -19.69 -7.22 -6.02
CA SER A 255 -18.76 -6.12 -6.35
C SER A 255 -19.12 -5.48 -7.69
N GLY A 256 -18.81 -4.19 -7.84
CA GLY A 256 -19.02 -3.50 -9.11
C GLY A 256 -18.42 -2.10 -9.15
N ALA A 257 -18.45 -1.49 -10.34
CA ALA A 257 -17.96 -0.13 -10.56
C ALA A 257 -18.67 0.87 -9.64
N LEU A 258 -17.89 1.75 -9.00
CA LEU A 258 -18.39 2.90 -8.25
C LEU A 258 -18.62 4.06 -9.21
N GLY A 259 -19.88 4.50 -9.32
CA GLY A 259 -20.26 5.59 -10.23
C GLY A 259 -19.73 5.38 -11.66
N PRO A 260 -19.00 6.36 -12.25
CA PRO A 260 -18.40 6.22 -13.57
C PRO A 260 -17.21 5.23 -13.65
N GLY A 261 -16.73 4.69 -12.52
CA GLY A 261 -15.58 3.78 -12.46
C GLY A 261 -14.23 4.43 -12.80
N THR A 262 -14.21 5.75 -13.04
CA THR A 262 -13.04 6.54 -13.41
C THR A 262 -13.12 7.93 -12.79
N LEU A 263 -11.97 8.56 -12.56
CA LEU A 263 -11.85 9.92 -12.02
C LEU A 263 -10.57 10.58 -12.52
N VAL A 264 -10.61 11.87 -12.85
CA VAL A 264 -9.42 12.67 -13.14
C VAL A 264 -9.36 13.84 -12.18
N LEU A 265 -8.39 13.82 -11.27
CA LEU A 265 -8.14 14.86 -10.28
C LEU A 265 -7.13 15.87 -10.85
N VAL A 266 -7.66 16.92 -11.49
CA VAL A 266 -6.85 18.03 -12.07
C VAL A 266 -6.27 18.99 -11.03
N ASN A 267 -6.72 18.87 -9.78
CA ASN A 267 -6.23 19.62 -8.63
C ASN A 267 -5.19 18.84 -7.81
N TYR A 268 -4.78 17.65 -8.28
CA TYR A 268 -3.73 16.87 -7.64
C TYR A 268 -2.39 17.60 -7.71
N SER A 269 -1.51 17.32 -6.74
CA SER A 269 -0.09 17.68 -6.82
C SER A 269 0.72 16.46 -6.41
N LYS A 270 1.86 16.21 -7.05
CA LYS A 270 2.74 15.09 -6.72
C LYS A 270 2.92 14.94 -5.20
N ASP A 271 2.81 13.70 -4.74
CA ASP A 271 2.91 13.27 -3.33
C ASP A 271 1.80 13.75 -2.36
N ALA A 272 0.76 14.42 -2.89
CA ALA A 272 -0.44 14.73 -2.12
C ALA A 272 -1.15 13.45 -1.64
N LYS A 273 -1.85 13.57 -0.51
CA LYS A 273 -2.67 12.47 0.03
C LYS A 273 -4.08 12.55 -0.56
N LEU A 274 -4.78 11.43 -0.54
CA LEU A 274 -6.19 11.36 -0.92
C LEU A 274 -7.02 10.98 0.31
N SER A 275 -8.24 11.48 0.41
CA SER A 275 -9.28 10.91 1.26
C SER A 275 -10.53 10.65 0.44
N LEU A 276 -11.45 9.88 1.02
CA LEU A 276 -12.75 9.56 0.42
C LEU A 276 -13.84 9.83 1.45
N ALA A 277 -14.68 10.82 1.18
CA ALA A 277 -15.82 11.20 1.99
C ALA A 277 -17.12 10.73 1.35
N PHE A 278 -18.21 10.69 2.12
CA PHE A 278 -19.52 10.27 1.65
C PHE A 278 -20.60 11.17 2.25
N GLU A 279 -21.60 11.56 1.46
CA GLU A 279 -22.84 12.09 2.05
C GLU A 279 -23.50 11.00 2.91
N LEU A 280 -23.58 9.78 2.36
CA LEU A 280 -24.07 8.61 3.07
C LEU A 280 -23.29 7.37 2.66
N ILE A 281 -22.88 6.61 3.65
CA ILE A 281 -22.52 5.22 3.48
C ILE A 281 -23.19 4.42 4.60
N GLN A 282 -23.95 3.41 4.23
CA GLN A 282 -24.70 2.62 5.20
C GLN A 282 -24.75 1.16 4.80
N LYS A 283 -24.74 0.31 5.82
CA LYS A 283 -25.03 -1.11 5.69
C LYS A 283 -26.37 -1.29 4.95
N TYR A 284 -26.36 -2.12 3.90
CA TYR A 284 -27.58 -2.53 3.22
C TYR A 284 -27.76 -4.03 3.40
N GLU A 285 -28.71 -4.39 4.27
CA GLU A 285 -29.21 -5.74 4.36
C GLU A 285 -30.46 -5.82 3.47
N PRO A 286 -30.55 -6.79 2.54
CA PRO A 286 -31.80 -6.98 1.81
C PRO A 286 -32.93 -7.21 2.82
N ALA A 287 -34.11 -6.64 2.54
CA ALA A 287 -35.28 -6.87 3.38
C ALA A 287 -35.57 -8.38 3.44
N SER A 288 -35.38 -8.99 4.61
CA SER A 288 -35.65 -10.42 4.84
C SER A 288 -37.12 -10.74 4.52
N PRO A 289 -37.41 -11.78 3.73
CA PRO A 289 -38.62 -12.55 3.89
C PRO A 289 -38.22 -13.89 4.53
N ASP A 290 -38.07 -13.91 5.86
CA ASP A 290 -37.58 -15.03 6.69
C ASP A 290 -37.75 -16.45 6.09
N ALA A 291 -36.70 -17.01 5.48
CA ALA A 291 -36.56 -18.42 5.06
C ALA A 291 -35.08 -18.68 4.69
N GLY A 292 -34.34 -19.52 5.42
CA GLY A 292 -34.22 -20.94 5.05
C GLY A 292 -33.02 -21.18 4.13
N ASP A 293 -32.02 -21.90 4.62
CA ASP A 293 -31.00 -22.66 3.88
C ASP A 293 -30.32 -21.98 2.68
N GLY A 294 -29.11 -21.45 2.88
CA GLY A 294 -28.06 -21.38 1.83
C GLY A 294 -28.49 -20.86 0.45
N GLY A 295 -29.27 -19.78 0.39
CA GLY A 295 -29.75 -19.18 -0.85
C GLY A 295 -28.72 -18.31 -1.60
N PRO A 296 -28.93 -18.04 -2.90
CA PRO A 296 -27.88 -18.10 -3.91
C PRO A 296 -27.51 -16.73 -4.49
N THR A 297 -26.64 -15.95 -3.84
CA THR A 297 -25.94 -14.79 -4.45
C THR A 297 -24.74 -14.44 -3.58
N GLY A 298 -23.53 -14.79 -4.01
CA GLY A 298 -22.26 -14.39 -3.36
C GLY A 298 -21.42 -15.50 -2.70
N GLY A 299 -21.96 -16.72 -2.54
CA GLY A 299 -21.20 -17.87 -2.04
C GLY A 299 -20.20 -18.45 -3.06
N CYS A 300 -19.34 -19.36 -2.59
CA CYS A 300 -18.47 -20.19 -3.44
C CYS A 300 -19.30 -21.01 -4.43
N LYS A 301 -19.07 -20.87 -5.74
CA LYS A 301 -19.82 -21.67 -6.73
C LYS A 301 -19.26 -23.07 -6.88
N ASP A 302 -17.94 -23.24 -6.75
CA ASP A 302 -17.28 -24.55 -6.89
C ASP A 302 -16.32 -24.83 -5.73
N VAL A 303 -16.90 -25.23 -4.59
CA VAL A 303 -16.15 -25.61 -3.39
C VAL A 303 -15.21 -26.79 -3.67
N ALA A 304 -15.60 -27.72 -4.54
CA ALA A 304 -14.77 -28.88 -4.86
C ALA A 304 -13.50 -28.46 -5.62
N SER A 305 -13.62 -27.56 -6.60
CA SER A 305 -12.48 -26.97 -7.29
C SER A 305 -11.64 -26.09 -6.37
N PHE A 306 -12.26 -25.34 -5.47
CA PHE A 306 -11.55 -24.57 -4.44
C PHE A 306 -10.68 -25.49 -3.56
N ASP A 307 -11.26 -26.57 -3.04
CA ASP A 307 -10.56 -27.53 -2.17
C ASP A 307 -9.41 -28.24 -2.92
N ALA A 308 -9.63 -28.60 -4.18
CA ALA A 308 -8.63 -29.29 -4.99
C ALA A 308 -7.46 -28.41 -5.44
N ASN A 309 -7.73 -27.14 -5.78
CA ASN A 309 -6.76 -26.30 -6.51
C ASN A 309 -6.27 -25.08 -5.73
N ALA A 310 -7.09 -24.53 -4.82
CA ALA A 310 -6.82 -23.23 -4.20
C ALA A 310 -6.54 -23.33 -2.69
N LYS A 311 -7.28 -24.16 -1.95
CA LYS A 311 -7.24 -24.23 -0.48
C LYS A 311 -5.83 -24.39 0.09
N GLN A 312 -5.03 -25.31 -0.45
CA GLN A 312 -3.67 -25.55 0.03
C GLN A 312 -2.76 -24.33 -0.22
N GLN A 313 -2.93 -23.65 -1.34
CA GLN A 313 -2.09 -22.52 -1.76
C GLN A 313 -2.27 -21.31 -0.83
N PHE A 314 -3.45 -21.19 -0.23
CA PHE A 314 -3.80 -20.16 0.74
C PHE A 314 -3.24 -20.39 2.16
N GLY A 315 -2.52 -21.49 2.39
CA GLY A 315 -1.90 -21.78 3.69
C GLY A 315 -0.94 -20.69 4.18
N ALA A 316 -0.22 -20.01 3.27
CA ALA A 316 0.66 -18.90 3.63
C ALA A 316 -0.10 -17.67 4.15
N CYS A 317 -1.32 -17.45 3.66
CA CYS A 317 -2.16 -16.30 4.02
C CYS A 317 -2.83 -16.48 5.39
N LEU A 318 -3.00 -17.73 5.87
CA LEU A 318 -3.70 -18.05 7.11
C LEU A 318 -3.08 -17.42 8.36
N ASN A 319 -1.76 -17.19 8.38
CA ASN A 319 -1.10 -16.56 9.52
C ASN A 319 -1.64 -15.15 9.80
N CYS A 320 -2.13 -14.45 8.77
CA CYS A 320 -2.76 -13.14 8.91
C CYS A 320 -4.29 -13.26 8.89
N HIS A 321 -4.82 -13.89 7.84
CA HIS A 321 -6.26 -13.93 7.56
C HIS A 321 -7.05 -14.99 8.34
N GLY A 322 -6.37 -15.86 9.09
CA GLY A 322 -6.97 -16.97 9.84
C GLY A 322 -7.50 -16.62 11.23
N GLY A 323 -7.39 -15.36 11.67
CA GLY A 323 -7.92 -14.90 12.99
C GLY A 323 -6.94 -14.06 13.82
N GLY A 324 -5.63 -14.13 13.53
CA GLY A 324 -4.60 -13.49 14.35
C GLY A 324 -4.39 -11.99 14.07
N ASN A 325 -4.89 -11.48 12.95
CA ASN A 325 -4.79 -10.09 12.56
C ASN A 325 -6.19 -9.57 12.18
N GLY A 326 -6.79 -8.76 13.06
CA GLY A 326 -8.15 -8.23 12.87
C GLY A 326 -8.33 -7.46 11.56
N GLN A 327 -7.32 -6.68 11.14
CA GLN A 327 -7.37 -5.96 9.87
C GLN A 327 -7.36 -6.91 8.66
N ALA A 328 -6.53 -7.95 8.70
CA ALA A 328 -6.47 -8.95 7.63
C ALA A 328 -7.76 -9.79 7.57
N VAL A 329 -8.25 -10.22 8.73
CA VAL A 329 -9.51 -10.98 8.86
C VAL A 329 -10.69 -10.16 8.38
N ALA A 330 -10.74 -8.86 8.73
CA ALA A 330 -11.73 -7.95 8.17
C ALA A 330 -11.61 -7.98 6.64
N ALA A 331 -10.45 -7.65 6.07
CA ALA A 331 -10.25 -7.59 4.61
C ALA A 331 -10.70 -8.86 3.86
N VAL A 332 -10.27 -10.04 4.32
CA VAL A 332 -10.65 -11.36 3.82
C VAL A 332 -10.61 -12.35 4.98
N ASP A 333 -11.77 -12.82 5.45
CA ASP A 333 -11.84 -13.81 6.54
C ASP A 333 -11.54 -15.22 6.01
N MET A 334 -10.38 -15.75 6.39
CA MET A 334 -9.94 -17.11 6.07
C MET A 334 -9.95 -18.04 7.29
N SER A 335 -10.56 -17.64 8.42
CA SER A 335 -10.70 -18.50 9.61
C SER A 335 -11.34 -19.86 9.30
N GLY A 336 -12.20 -19.90 8.28
CA GLY A 336 -12.88 -21.10 7.82
C GLY A 336 -12.02 -22.05 6.97
N LEU A 337 -10.83 -21.66 6.48
CA LEU A 337 -10.16 -22.38 5.39
C LEU A 337 -10.01 -23.90 5.63
N ASN A 338 -9.70 -24.29 6.88
CA ASN A 338 -9.48 -25.69 7.24
C ASN A 338 -10.76 -26.43 7.63
N ASN A 339 -11.73 -25.76 8.26
CA ASN A 339 -12.89 -26.38 8.92
C ASN A 339 -14.23 -26.14 8.20
N ASP A 340 -14.28 -25.12 7.34
CA ASP A 340 -15.42 -24.67 6.54
C ASP A 340 -14.87 -23.98 5.27
N SER A 341 -14.39 -24.79 4.32
CA SER A 341 -13.78 -24.29 3.09
C SER A 341 -14.78 -23.51 2.23
N ALA A 342 -16.07 -23.83 2.30
CA ALA A 342 -17.11 -23.09 1.60
C ALA A 342 -17.21 -21.63 2.10
N LYS A 343 -17.15 -21.41 3.43
CA LYS A 343 -17.12 -20.06 4.00
C LYS A 343 -15.89 -19.28 3.52
N ALA A 344 -14.69 -19.85 3.61
CA ALA A 344 -13.46 -19.18 3.18
C ALA A 344 -13.45 -18.91 1.68
N CYS A 345 -13.91 -19.86 0.87
CA CYS A 345 -14.03 -19.70 -0.58
C CYS A 345 -14.96 -18.52 -0.93
N GLY A 346 -16.13 -18.41 -0.29
CA GLY A 346 -17.04 -17.27 -0.53
C GLY A 346 -16.41 -15.91 -0.21
N GLN A 347 -15.58 -15.83 0.83
CA GLN A 347 -14.84 -14.60 1.16
C GLN A 347 -13.78 -14.26 0.12
N ILE A 348 -12.99 -15.25 -0.29
CA ILE A 348 -11.91 -15.07 -1.28
C ILE A 348 -12.50 -14.76 -2.66
N ARG A 349 -13.66 -15.32 -2.99
CA ARG A 349 -14.36 -15.10 -4.26
C ARG A 349 -14.67 -13.62 -4.51
N ASN A 350 -14.92 -12.83 -3.46
CA ASN A 350 -15.13 -11.38 -3.58
C ASN A 350 -13.88 -10.60 -4.01
N ARG A 351 -12.73 -11.27 -4.14
CA ARG A 351 -11.41 -10.70 -4.45
C ARG A 351 -10.81 -11.25 -5.74
N VAL A 352 -11.60 -11.99 -6.52
CA VAL A 352 -11.15 -12.59 -7.78
C VAL A 352 -12.05 -12.16 -8.92
N ASN A 353 -11.48 -12.15 -10.13
CA ASN A 353 -12.19 -11.87 -11.35
C ASN A 353 -12.31 -13.17 -12.16
N PRO A 354 -13.47 -13.86 -12.16
CA PRO A 354 -13.67 -15.08 -12.93
C PRO A 354 -13.50 -14.87 -14.44
N ASN A 355 -13.79 -13.66 -14.95
CA ASN A 355 -13.69 -13.35 -16.38
C ASN A 355 -12.25 -13.17 -16.85
N ASP A 356 -11.39 -12.64 -15.97
CA ASP A 356 -9.95 -12.53 -16.19
C ASP A 356 -9.20 -12.89 -14.90
N PRO A 357 -8.91 -14.19 -14.68
CA PRO A 357 -8.29 -14.66 -13.45
C PRO A 357 -6.98 -13.93 -13.14
N ALA A 358 -6.18 -13.59 -14.14
CA ALA A 358 -4.88 -12.92 -13.94
C ALA A 358 -5.02 -11.51 -13.33
N SER A 359 -6.15 -10.83 -13.58
CA SER A 359 -6.47 -9.52 -13.00
C SER A 359 -7.02 -9.57 -11.57
N SER A 360 -7.16 -10.77 -10.98
CA SER A 360 -7.71 -10.92 -9.63
C SER A 360 -6.88 -10.18 -8.58
N GLN A 361 -7.57 -9.50 -7.65
CA GLN A 361 -6.94 -8.71 -6.59
C GLN A 361 -5.92 -9.54 -5.79
N ILE A 362 -6.23 -10.80 -5.50
CA ILE A 362 -5.31 -11.69 -4.75
C ILE A 362 -3.96 -11.91 -5.44
N PHE A 363 -3.88 -11.82 -6.77
CA PHE A 363 -2.62 -11.92 -7.51
C PHE A 363 -1.92 -10.57 -7.58
N ILE A 364 -2.67 -9.49 -7.76
CA ILE A 364 -2.13 -8.13 -7.78
C ILE A 364 -1.49 -7.77 -6.44
N THR A 365 -2.18 -8.03 -5.33
CA THR A 365 -1.71 -7.68 -3.98
C THR A 365 -0.51 -8.51 -3.56
N THR A 366 -0.40 -9.77 -3.96
CA THR A 366 0.70 -10.66 -3.54
C THR A 366 1.86 -10.75 -4.54
N ASN A 367 1.76 -10.11 -5.71
CA ASN A 367 2.81 -10.15 -6.74
C ASN A 367 4.16 -9.63 -6.19
N PRO A 368 5.25 -10.44 -6.19
CA PRO A 368 6.56 -10.06 -5.68
C PRO A 368 7.19 -8.84 -6.37
N GLY A 369 6.85 -8.59 -7.63
CA GLY A 369 7.31 -7.41 -8.37
C GLY A 369 6.27 -6.29 -8.47
N GLY A 370 5.10 -6.46 -7.83
CA GLY A 370 4.00 -5.51 -7.90
C GLY A 370 4.01 -4.51 -6.75
N ASN A 371 3.59 -3.29 -7.02
CA ASN A 371 3.61 -2.17 -6.07
C ASN A 371 2.40 -2.10 -5.11
N ALA A 372 1.45 -3.03 -5.23
CA ALA A 372 0.27 -3.04 -4.36
C ALA A 372 0.67 -3.20 -2.88
N ALA A 373 0.04 -2.43 -1.99
CA ALA A 373 0.32 -2.49 -0.56
C ALA A 373 -0.27 -3.76 0.06
N HIS A 374 0.60 -4.74 0.30
CA HIS A 374 0.25 -5.95 1.04
C HIS A 374 1.47 -6.44 1.81
N PRO A 375 1.35 -6.80 3.11
CA PRO A 375 2.48 -7.19 3.95
C PRO A 375 3.12 -8.53 3.57
N PHE A 376 2.56 -9.24 2.59
CA PHE A 376 3.09 -10.49 2.08
C PHE A 376 3.20 -10.47 0.55
N LYS A 377 4.39 -10.78 0.05
CA LYS A 377 4.78 -10.72 -1.38
C LYS A 377 5.55 -11.95 -1.88
N PHE A 378 5.27 -13.14 -1.33
CA PHE A 378 5.97 -14.39 -1.67
C PHE A 378 7.51 -14.29 -1.61
N GLY A 379 8.06 -13.46 -0.70
CA GLY A 379 9.51 -13.31 -0.48
C GLY A 379 10.31 -12.93 -1.73
N GLY A 380 9.70 -12.21 -2.68
CA GLY A 380 10.32 -11.93 -3.98
C GLY A 380 10.46 -13.15 -4.91
N GLN A 381 9.98 -14.33 -4.49
CA GLN A 381 10.13 -15.59 -5.21
C GLN A 381 9.09 -15.73 -6.32
N SER A 382 9.42 -15.23 -7.51
CA SER A 382 8.55 -15.29 -8.69
C SER A 382 8.06 -16.71 -9.02
N GLY A 383 8.87 -17.75 -8.77
CA GLY A 383 8.47 -19.14 -8.99
C GLY A 383 7.34 -19.60 -8.04
N ALA A 384 7.41 -19.24 -6.76
CA ALA A 384 6.37 -19.58 -5.78
C ALA A 384 5.07 -18.84 -6.11
N PHE A 385 5.17 -17.56 -6.48
CA PHE A 385 4.02 -16.77 -6.93
C PHE A 385 3.36 -17.35 -8.19
N ASN A 386 4.14 -17.77 -9.20
CA ASN A 386 3.58 -18.39 -10.40
C ASN A 386 2.83 -19.69 -10.09
N ASN A 387 3.38 -20.55 -9.21
CA ASN A 387 2.69 -21.78 -8.79
C ASN A 387 1.37 -21.49 -8.06
N PHE A 388 1.36 -20.49 -7.17
CA PHE A 388 0.16 -19.98 -6.50
C PHE A 388 -0.87 -19.52 -7.54
N ARG A 389 -0.46 -18.64 -8.46
CA ARG A 389 -1.33 -18.08 -9.49
C ARG A 389 -1.92 -19.16 -10.38
N ASP A 390 -1.10 -20.05 -10.90
CA ASP A 390 -1.51 -21.05 -11.87
C ASP A 390 -2.49 -22.06 -11.24
N SER A 391 -2.24 -22.47 -9.99
CA SER A 391 -3.14 -23.38 -9.27
C SER A 391 -4.47 -22.72 -8.91
N VAL A 392 -4.44 -21.52 -8.32
CA VAL A 392 -5.64 -20.81 -7.89
C VAL A 392 -6.49 -20.36 -9.09
N SER A 393 -5.88 -20.06 -10.24
CA SER A 393 -6.60 -19.68 -11.47
C SER A 393 -7.52 -20.78 -11.99
N ILE A 394 -7.23 -22.06 -11.71
CA ILE A 394 -8.11 -23.19 -12.08
C ILE A 394 -9.45 -23.05 -11.36
N TRP A 395 -9.42 -22.75 -10.06
CA TRP A 395 -10.64 -22.51 -9.29
C TRP A 395 -11.34 -21.21 -9.71
N ILE A 396 -10.62 -20.10 -9.89
CA ILE A 396 -11.23 -18.83 -10.30
C ILE A 396 -12.00 -18.98 -11.62
N ALA A 397 -11.46 -19.74 -12.58
CA ALA A 397 -12.15 -20.01 -13.84
C ALA A 397 -13.44 -20.84 -13.67
N ALA A 398 -13.52 -21.67 -12.63
CA ALA A 398 -14.72 -22.45 -12.28
C ALA A 398 -15.80 -21.60 -11.57
N GLU A 399 -15.48 -20.39 -11.11
CA GLU A 399 -16.39 -19.45 -10.45
C GLU A 399 -17.19 -18.56 -11.43
N LYS A 400 -17.11 -18.83 -12.74
CA LYS A 400 -17.83 -18.13 -13.80
C LYS A 400 -19.35 -18.22 -13.67
#